data_AF-A0A7G3FG44-F1
#
_entry.id   AF-A0A7G3FG44-F1
#
_cell.length_a   1.000
_cell.length_b   1.000
_cell.length_c   1.000
_cell.angle_alpha   90.00
_cell.angle_beta   90.00
_cell.angle_gamma   90.00
#
_symmetry.space_group_name_H-M   'P 1'
#
loop_
_entity.id
_entity.type
_entity.pdbx_description
1 polymer ?
#
loop_
_entity_poly.entity_id
_entity_poly.type
_entity_poly.pdbx_seq_one_letter_code
_entity_poly.pdbx_strand_id
1 'polypeptide(L)'
;MSYNLGLRFQRISTQERGKVCLSYIDGTSFTFGELNERSNQYVHWLIQNGVAKGDVIGILNNKSFNAFALMIGCIKLGAIYTNLDPFSPFVRLSKIIDRCSPKFIFSDLSERELEADLYQTYQDRLRLLRSEDLNIELDLLSQQDNICVESVCGTDPAYIMFTSGSTGFPKGAVMTHSNLISFLEWSIGVTQPRDNEVFTNVNPIYFDNSVFDF
;
A
#
# COMPACT_ATOMS: atom_id res chain seq x y z
N MET A 1 -21.17 -2.66 -11.41
CA MET A 1 -20.37 -2.76 -10.16
C MET A 1 -19.52 -1.51 -10.05
N SER A 2 -19.32 -0.97 -8.85
CA SER A 2 -18.36 0.12 -8.65
C SER A 2 -16.94 -0.44 -8.74
N TYR A 3 -16.13 0.02 -9.69
CA TYR A 3 -14.72 -0.36 -9.80
C TYR A 3 -13.85 0.41 -8.79
N ASN A 4 -14.25 0.41 -7.53
CA ASN A 4 -13.52 1.03 -6.42
C ASN A 4 -13.03 -0.09 -5.51
N LEU A 5 -11.74 -0.41 -5.61
CA LEU A 5 -11.12 -1.50 -4.85
C LEU A 5 -11.15 -1.22 -3.34
N GLY A 6 -11.01 0.04 -2.93
CA GLY A 6 -11.08 0.44 -1.52
C GLY A 6 -12.45 0.14 -0.91
N LEU A 7 -13.53 0.49 -1.62
CA LEU A 7 -14.90 0.14 -1.20
C LEU A 7 -15.14 -1.37 -1.18
N ARG A 8 -14.57 -2.13 -2.12
CA ARG A 8 -14.66 -3.60 -2.12
C ARG A 8 -13.96 -4.20 -0.90
N PHE A 9 -12.74 -3.75 -0.61
CA PHE A 9 -12.00 -4.16 0.59
C PHE A 9 -12.77 -3.81 1.85
N GLN A 10 -13.26 -2.57 2.00
CA GLN A 10 -14.02 -2.13 3.17
C GLN A 10 -15.27 -2.98 3.42
N ARG A 11 -16.00 -3.38 2.38
CA ARG A 11 -17.17 -4.26 2.54
C ARG A 11 -16.78 -5.64 3.07
N ILE A 12 -15.73 -6.24 2.49
CA ILE A 12 -15.23 -7.55 2.91
C ILE A 12 -14.69 -7.48 4.33
N SER A 13 -13.89 -6.47 4.65
CA SER A 13 -13.27 -6.34 5.97
C SER A 13 -14.29 -6.06 7.08
N THR A 14 -15.39 -5.36 6.79
CA THR A 14 -16.51 -5.22 7.73
C THR A 14 -17.26 -6.55 7.92
N GLN A 15 -17.51 -7.30 6.83
CA GLN A 15 -18.22 -8.59 6.91
C GLN A 15 -17.40 -9.67 7.63
N GLU A 16 -16.09 -9.70 7.37
CA GLU A 16 -15.15 -10.72 7.83
C GLU A 16 -14.22 -10.22 8.93
N ARG A 17 -14.66 -9.20 9.68
CA ARG A 17 -13.85 -8.43 10.62
C ARG A 17 -13.01 -9.28 11.58
N GLY A 18 -13.56 -10.38 12.09
CA GLY A 18 -12.88 -11.26 13.04
C GLY A 18 -12.01 -12.36 12.41
N LYS A 19 -12.02 -12.53 11.08
CA LYS A 19 -11.18 -13.52 10.41
C LYS A 19 -9.75 -13.01 10.26
N VAL A 20 -8.78 -13.91 10.46
CA VAL A 20 -7.36 -13.64 10.21
C VAL A 20 -7.14 -13.42 8.71
N CYS A 21 -6.45 -12.32 8.36
CA CYS A 21 -6.09 -11.99 6.97
C CYS A 21 -4.59 -11.98 6.72
N LEU A 22 -3.77 -11.79 7.75
CA LEU A 22 -2.31 -11.82 7.66
C LEU A 22 -1.73 -12.62 8.83
N SER A 23 -0.78 -13.51 8.53
CA SER A 23 -0.06 -14.31 9.53
C SER A 23 1.43 -14.32 9.23
N TYR A 24 2.24 -14.24 10.28
CA TYR A 24 3.70 -14.22 10.22
C TYR A 24 4.31 -15.51 10.76
N ILE A 25 5.55 -15.79 10.37
CA ILE A 25 6.27 -17.01 10.75
C ILE A 25 6.51 -17.08 12.26
N ASP A 26 6.59 -15.93 12.94
CA ASP A 26 6.76 -15.84 14.39
C ASP A 26 5.45 -16.13 15.17
N GLY A 27 4.35 -16.44 14.49
CA GLY A 27 3.05 -16.72 15.07
C GLY A 27 2.16 -15.49 15.26
N THR A 28 2.66 -14.28 14.96
CA THR A 28 1.84 -13.06 14.96
C THR A 28 0.80 -13.14 13.86
N SER A 29 -0.44 -12.73 14.14
CA SER A 29 -1.51 -12.66 13.15
C SER A 29 -2.38 -11.43 13.34
N PHE A 30 -2.98 -10.98 12.25
CA PHE A 30 -3.86 -9.83 12.19
C PHE A 30 -5.14 -10.18 11.45
N THR A 31 -6.25 -9.65 11.95
CA THR A 31 -7.58 -9.79 11.40
C THR A 31 -7.88 -8.75 10.32
N PHE A 32 -8.91 -9.02 9.52
CA PHE A 32 -9.44 -8.04 8.59
C PHE A 32 -9.82 -6.73 9.28
N GLY A 33 -10.38 -6.79 10.49
CA GLY A 33 -10.72 -5.61 11.28
C GLY A 33 -9.51 -4.76 11.62
N GLU A 34 -8.45 -5.39 12.14
CA GLU A 34 -7.20 -4.69 12.50
C GLU A 34 -6.53 -4.06 11.26
N LEU A 35 -6.48 -4.79 10.14
CA LEU A 35 -5.95 -4.25 8.89
C LEU A 35 -6.78 -3.07 8.39
N ASN A 36 -8.12 -3.16 8.52
CA ASN A 36 -9.03 -2.10 8.12
C ASN A 36 -8.83 -0.83 8.95
N GLU A 37 -8.75 -0.97 10.27
CA GLU A 37 -8.54 0.14 11.20
C GLU A 37 -7.19 0.81 10.97
N ARG A 38 -6.11 0.01 10.82
CA ARG A 38 -4.79 0.56 10.50
C ARG A 38 -4.79 1.30 9.17
N SER A 39 -5.46 0.76 8.15
CA SER A 39 -5.57 1.44 6.85
C SER A 39 -6.35 2.75 6.97
N ASN A 40 -7.39 2.80 7.80
CA ASN A 40 -8.18 4.00 8.07
C ASN A 40 -7.37 5.09 8.78
N GLN A 41 -6.53 4.71 9.75
CA GLN A 41 -5.58 5.64 10.38
C GLN A 41 -4.65 6.27 9.35
N TYR A 42 -4.13 5.48 8.40
CA TYR A 42 -3.32 6.00 7.31
C TYR A 42 -4.11 6.95 6.41
N VAL A 43 -5.36 6.64 6.03
CA VAL A 43 -6.16 7.57 5.22
C VAL A 43 -6.30 8.93 5.91
N HIS A 44 -6.67 8.93 7.19
CA HIS A 44 -6.84 10.18 7.94
C HIS A 44 -5.52 10.96 8.05
N TRP A 45 -4.42 10.29 8.37
CA TRP A 45 -3.10 10.93 8.41
C TRP A 45 -2.74 11.55 7.06
N LEU A 46 -2.98 10.81 5.96
CA LEU A 46 -2.70 11.27 4.60
C LEU A 46 -3.53 12.53 4.27
N ILE A 47 -4.84 12.51 4.54
CA ILE A 47 -5.73 13.66 4.32
C ILE A 47 -5.29 14.88 5.15
N GLN A 48 -4.98 14.69 6.44
CA GLN A 48 -4.52 15.76 7.34
C GLN A 48 -3.20 16.38 6.86
N ASN A 49 -2.34 15.58 6.22
CA ASN A 49 -1.09 16.03 5.61
C ASN A 49 -1.25 16.43 4.13
N GLY A 50 -2.49 16.69 3.72
CA GLY A 50 -2.84 17.29 2.43
C GLY A 50 -2.76 16.36 1.24
N VAL A 51 -2.62 15.04 1.43
CA VAL A 51 -2.67 14.06 0.33
C VAL A 51 -4.06 14.00 -0.25
N ALA A 52 -4.15 14.08 -1.57
CA ALA A 52 -5.39 13.99 -2.33
C ALA A 52 -5.39 12.76 -3.24
N LYS A 53 -6.57 12.46 -3.80
CA LYS A 53 -6.72 11.48 -4.88
C LYS A 53 -5.73 11.80 -6.02
N GLY A 54 -4.99 10.78 -6.48
CA GLY A 54 -3.99 10.88 -7.53
C GLY A 54 -2.57 11.25 -7.07
N ASP A 55 -2.38 11.68 -5.82
CA ASP A 55 -1.05 11.84 -5.25
C ASP A 55 -0.34 10.49 -5.10
N VAL A 56 0.98 10.47 -5.28
CA VAL A 56 1.80 9.25 -5.15
C VAL A 56 2.37 9.14 -3.74
N ILE A 57 2.33 7.94 -3.17
CA ILE A 57 2.95 7.59 -1.88
C ILE A 57 4.00 6.51 -2.11
N GLY A 58 5.25 6.80 -1.74
CA GLY A 58 6.34 5.84 -1.76
C GLY A 58 6.34 4.98 -0.50
N ILE A 59 6.57 3.68 -0.63
CA ILE A 59 6.71 2.74 0.48
C ILE A 59 8.06 2.05 0.33
N LEU A 60 9.06 2.53 1.05
CA LEU A 60 10.41 1.98 1.10
C LEU A 60 10.50 0.99 2.25
N ASN A 61 9.92 -0.20 2.06
CA ASN A 61 9.92 -1.21 3.10
C ASN A 61 9.84 -2.64 2.53
N ASN A 62 10.24 -3.60 3.35
CA ASN A 62 9.88 -5.00 3.22
C ASN A 62 8.42 -5.25 3.64
N LYS A 63 7.98 -6.51 3.58
CA LYS A 63 6.63 -6.93 3.97
C LYS A 63 6.42 -6.74 5.47
N SER A 64 5.50 -5.86 5.82
CA SER A 64 5.08 -5.62 7.20
C SER A 64 3.59 -5.28 7.23
N PHE A 65 2.97 -5.44 8.39
CA PHE A 65 1.55 -5.15 8.58
C PHE A 65 1.24 -3.70 8.20
N ASN A 66 2.10 -2.77 8.63
CA ASN A 66 1.95 -1.37 8.32
C ASN A 66 2.14 -1.05 6.83
N ALA A 67 3.04 -1.74 6.11
CA ALA A 67 3.20 -1.54 4.67
C ALA A 67 1.91 -1.93 3.93
N PHE A 68 1.34 -3.09 4.25
CA PHE A 68 0.07 -3.54 3.68
C PHE A 68 -1.09 -2.61 4.04
N ALA A 69 -1.16 -2.17 5.30
CA ALA A 69 -2.21 -1.24 5.73
C ALA A 69 -2.10 0.13 5.04
N LEU A 70 -0.89 0.64 4.81
CA LEU A 70 -0.66 1.87 4.06
C LEU A 70 -1.03 1.71 2.58
N MET A 71 -0.72 0.57 1.95
CA MET A 71 -1.16 0.27 0.58
C MET A 71 -2.69 0.34 0.47
N ILE A 72 -3.40 -0.31 1.38
CA ILE A 72 -4.87 -0.26 1.43
C ILE A 72 -5.36 1.17 1.72
N GLY A 73 -4.71 1.91 2.62
CA GLY A 73 -5.02 3.31 2.89
C GLY A 73 -4.93 4.17 1.63
N CYS A 74 -3.86 4.01 0.84
CA CYS A 74 -3.72 4.69 -0.45
C CYS A 74 -4.89 4.34 -1.39
N ILE A 75 -5.21 3.06 -1.53
CA ILE A 75 -6.33 2.57 -2.36
C ILE A 75 -7.68 3.16 -1.90
N LYS A 76 -7.94 3.24 -0.60
CA LYS A 76 -9.18 3.83 -0.04
C LYS A 76 -9.31 5.32 -0.32
N LEU A 77 -8.20 6.05 -0.26
CA LEU A 77 -8.11 7.48 -0.54
C LEU A 77 -8.14 7.79 -2.06
N GLY A 78 -7.78 6.81 -2.89
CA GLY A 78 -7.49 7.01 -4.32
C GLY A 78 -6.12 7.63 -4.57
N ALA A 79 -5.21 7.52 -3.60
CA ALA A 79 -3.79 7.79 -3.79
C ALA A 79 -3.11 6.58 -4.43
N ILE A 80 -1.96 6.82 -5.05
CA ILE A 80 -1.24 5.84 -5.85
C ILE A 80 -0.04 5.37 -5.04
N TYR A 81 -0.02 4.12 -4.59
CA TYR A 81 1.17 3.63 -3.89
C TYR A 81 2.25 3.17 -4.88
N THR A 82 3.50 3.26 -4.48
CA THR A 82 4.64 2.64 -5.18
C THR A 82 5.60 2.03 -4.17
N ASN A 83 5.83 0.73 -4.30
CA ASN A 83 6.74 0.00 -3.43
C ASN A 83 8.17 0.18 -3.95
N LEU A 84 9.05 0.63 -3.07
CA LEU A 84 10.46 0.90 -3.33
C LEU A 84 11.29 -0.19 -2.65
N ASP A 85 12.23 -0.78 -3.37
CA ASP A 85 13.12 -1.81 -2.84
C ASP A 85 14.19 -1.16 -1.95
N PRO A 86 14.19 -1.43 -0.62
CA PRO A 86 15.16 -0.85 0.31
C PRO A 86 16.60 -1.31 0.04
N PHE A 87 16.78 -2.41 -0.70
CA PHE A 87 18.11 -2.93 -1.06
C PHE A 87 18.59 -2.40 -2.42
N SER A 88 17.80 -1.56 -3.09
CA SER A 88 18.18 -1.00 -4.38
C SER A 88 19.18 0.15 -4.19
N PRO A 89 20.22 0.27 -5.03
CA PRO A 89 21.17 1.37 -4.92
C PRO A 89 20.49 2.74 -5.02
N PHE A 90 20.97 3.74 -4.27
CA PHE A 90 20.45 5.11 -4.31
C PHE A 90 20.28 5.67 -5.73
N VAL A 91 21.22 5.42 -6.64
CA VAL A 91 21.14 5.89 -8.04
C VAL A 91 19.90 5.37 -8.77
N ARG A 92 19.42 4.17 -8.42
CA ARG A 92 18.19 3.61 -8.98
C ARG A 92 16.96 4.14 -8.25
N LEU A 93 16.99 4.20 -6.91
CA LEU A 93 15.88 4.73 -6.10
C LEU A 93 15.58 6.18 -6.46
N SER A 94 16.60 7.04 -6.52
CA SER A 94 16.46 8.45 -6.89
C SER A 94 15.78 8.63 -8.24
N LYS A 95 16.19 7.88 -9.27
CA LYS A 95 15.53 7.89 -10.58
C LYS A 95 14.05 7.51 -10.51
N ILE A 96 13.67 6.56 -9.66
CA ILE A 96 12.26 6.16 -9.47
C ILE A 96 11.51 7.28 -8.74
N ILE A 97 12.04 7.73 -7.60
CA ILE A 97 11.44 8.76 -6.75
C ILE A 97 11.26 10.06 -7.52
N ASP A 98 12.26 10.52 -8.27
CA ASP A 98 12.16 11.73 -9.08
C ASP A 98 11.12 11.57 -10.20
N ARG A 99 11.00 10.36 -10.76
CA ARG A 99 10.07 10.08 -11.86
C ARG A 99 8.61 10.09 -11.43
N CYS A 100 8.27 9.52 -10.27
CA CYS A 100 6.90 9.51 -9.75
C CYS A 100 6.61 10.62 -8.74
N SER A 101 7.64 11.34 -8.28
CA SER A 101 7.55 12.47 -7.36
C SER A 101 6.58 12.21 -6.20
N PRO A 102 6.84 11.17 -5.37
CA PRO A 102 5.96 10.84 -4.27
C PRO A 102 5.89 12.02 -3.29
N LYS A 103 4.69 12.28 -2.79
CA LYS A 103 4.43 13.33 -1.80
C LYS A 103 5.06 13.00 -0.46
N PHE A 104 4.93 11.73 -0.07
CA PHE A 104 5.60 11.15 1.09
C PHE A 104 6.24 9.82 0.73
N ILE A 105 7.31 9.49 1.44
CA ILE A 105 7.99 8.20 1.37
C ILE A 105 7.96 7.61 2.79
N PHE A 106 7.28 6.49 2.96
CA PHE A 106 7.19 5.80 4.24
C PHE A 106 8.23 4.68 4.35
N SER A 107 8.87 4.57 5.51
CA SER A 107 9.87 3.55 5.82
C SER A 107 9.85 3.23 7.31
N ASP A 108 10.04 1.97 7.70
CA ASP A 108 10.26 1.59 9.11
C ASP A 108 11.76 1.54 9.49
N LEU A 109 12.63 1.52 8.47
CA LEU A 109 14.09 1.66 8.60
C LEU A 109 14.44 2.94 9.34
N SER A 110 15.33 2.83 10.32
CA SER A 110 15.91 3.96 11.02
C SER A 110 16.82 4.79 10.09
N GLU A 111 17.11 6.03 10.48
CA GLU A 111 18.07 6.89 9.78
C GLU A 111 19.42 6.20 9.54
N ARG A 112 19.84 5.31 10.45
CA ARG A 112 21.11 4.57 10.34
C ARG A 112 21.06 3.40 9.35
N GLU A 113 19.87 2.89 9.07
CA GLU A 113 19.63 1.79 8.13
C GLU A 113 19.37 2.31 6.72
N LEU A 114 18.90 3.55 6.60
CA LEU A 114 18.77 4.24 5.32
C LEU A 114 20.15 4.60 4.75
N GLU A 115 20.28 4.48 3.44
CA GLU A 115 21.46 4.99 2.73
C GLU A 115 21.57 6.51 2.95
N ALA A 116 22.76 6.99 3.33
CA ALA A 116 22.96 8.38 3.75
C ALA A 116 22.51 9.40 2.67
N ASP A 117 22.81 9.10 1.41
CA ASP A 117 22.43 9.94 0.28
C ASP A 117 20.91 10.01 0.10
N LEU A 118 20.19 8.91 0.37
CA LEU A 118 18.73 8.87 0.30
C LEU A 118 18.11 9.74 1.38
N TYR A 119 18.60 9.62 2.62
CA TYR A 119 18.11 10.42 3.74
C TYR A 119 18.37 11.91 3.50
N GLN A 120 19.60 12.30 3.16
CA GLN A 120 19.96 13.69 2.90
C GLN A 120 19.13 14.32 1.77
N THR A 121 18.83 13.55 0.73
CA THR A 121 18.09 14.03 -0.46
C THR A 121 16.59 14.16 -0.19
N TYR A 122 15.99 13.24 0.58
CA TYR A 122 14.53 13.12 0.69
C TYR A 122 13.97 13.25 2.12
N GLN A 123 14.77 13.67 3.11
CA GLN A 123 14.36 13.82 4.52
C GLN A 123 13.02 14.56 4.72
N ASP A 124 12.74 15.61 3.95
CA ASP A 124 11.50 16.40 4.09
C ASP A 124 10.25 15.59 3.73
N ARG A 125 10.39 14.57 2.89
CA ARG A 125 9.31 13.67 2.44
C ARG A 125 9.29 12.35 3.18
N LEU A 126 10.37 11.99 3.87
CA LEU A 126 10.49 10.74 4.61
C LEU A 126 9.61 10.76 5.86
N ARG A 127 8.82 9.71 6.04
CA ARG A 127 7.96 9.50 7.19
C ARG A 127 8.18 8.10 7.74
N LEU A 128 8.16 7.98 9.06
CA LEU A 128 8.28 6.69 9.71
C LEU A 128 6.98 5.90 9.52
N LEU A 129 7.12 4.62 9.19
CA LEU A 129 6.02 3.69 9.05
C LEU A 129 5.74 3.01 10.40
N ARG A 130 5.43 3.84 11.42
CA ARG A 130 5.22 3.39 12.79
C ARG A 130 3.87 3.83 13.31
N SER A 131 3.35 3.07 14.28
CA SER A 131 2.10 3.35 14.95
C SER A 131 2.14 4.63 15.77
N GLU A 132 3.30 4.97 16.35
CA GLU A 132 3.43 6.15 17.22
C GLU A 132 3.26 7.48 16.47
N ASP A 133 3.54 7.51 15.16
CA ASP A 133 3.43 8.70 14.32
C ASP A 133 2.02 8.89 13.74
N LEU A 134 1.16 7.87 13.88
CA LEU A 134 -0.27 7.99 13.64
C LEU A 134 -0.88 8.54 14.95
N ASN A 135 -1.08 9.86 14.99
CA ASN A 135 -1.68 10.60 16.12
C ASN A 135 -2.82 9.83 16.83
N ILE A 136 -2.82 9.85 18.16
CA ILE A 136 -3.83 9.20 19.03
C ILE A 136 -5.27 9.64 18.71
N GLU A 137 -5.49 10.86 18.21
CA GLU A 137 -6.82 11.31 17.75
C GLU A 137 -7.36 10.51 16.55
N LEU A 138 -6.47 9.88 15.77
CA LEU A 138 -6.84 9.00 14.65
C LEU A 138 -7.46 7.69 15.14
N ASP A 139 -7.18 7.24 16.37
CA ASP A 139 -7.73 5.99 16.92
C ASP A 139 -9.24 6.07 17.18
N LEU A 140 -9.76 7.25 17.49
CA LEU A 140 -11.20 7.46 17.66
C LEU A 140 -11.93 7.57 16.31
N LEU A 141 -11.23 8.04 15.27
CA LEU A 141 -11.76 8.23 13.92
C LEU A 141 -11.56 7.00 13.02
N SER A 142 -10.64 6.10 13.35
CA SER A 142 -10.33 4.89 12.57
C SER A 142 -11.40 3.80 12.68
N GLN A 143 -12.18 3.81 13.78
CA GLN A 143 -13.34 2.96 14.00
C GLN A 143 -14.53 3.32 13.10
N GLN A 144 -14.47 4.44 12.38
CA GLN A 144 -15.47 4.76 11.36
C GLN A 144 -15.19 3.94 10.10
N ASP A 145 -16.09 3.00 9.80
CA ASP A 145 -15.97 2.13 8.63
C ASP A 145 -16.11 2.87 7.27
N ASN A 146 -16.59 4.11 7.24
CA ASN A 146 -16.94 4.81 5.99
C ASN A 146 -15.91 5.87 5.55
N ILE A 147 -14.64 5.50 5.44
CA ILE A 147 -13.56 6.44 5.03
C ILE A 147 -13.23 6.38 3.53
N CYS A 148 -13.75 5.38 2.81
CA CYS A 148 -13.48 5.25 1.38
C CYS A 148 -14.02 6.46 0.60
N VAL A 149 -13.17 7.06 -0.24
CA VAL A 149 -13.56 8.20 -1.05
C VAL A 149 -14.44 7.72 -2.21
N GLU A 150 -15.73 8.10 -2.19
CA GLU A 150 -16.71 7.66 -3.19
C GLU A 150 -16.38 8.13 -4.61
N SER A 151 -15.63 9.22 -4.76
CA SER A 151 -15.19 9.72 -6.08
C SER A 151 -14.07 8.90 -6.73
N VAL A 152 -13.56 7.86 -6.07
CA VAL A 152 -12.62 6.91 -6.68
C VAL A 152 -13.37 5.98 -7.61
N CYS A 153 -12.89 5.87 -8.84
CA CYS A 153 -13.48 5.15 -9.96
C CYS A 153 -12.46 4.21 -10.60
N GLY A 154 -12.96 3.33 -11.48
CA GLY A 154 -12.16 2.24 -12.05
C GLY A 154 -10.93 2.66 -12.84
N THR A 155 -10.98 3.81 -13.51
CA THR A 155 -9.88 4.32 -14.33
C THR A 155 -8.81 5.05 -13.52
N ASP A 156 -9.05 5.30 -12.24
CA ASP A 156 -8.04 5.91 -11.38
C ASP A 156 -6.86 4.93 -11.18
N PRO A 157 -5.62 5.41 -11.20
CA PRO A 157 -4.47 4.59 -10.83
C PRO A 157 -4.53 4.16 -9.36
N ALA A 158 -4.23 2.88 -9.11
CA ALA A 158 -4.11 2.30 -7.78
C ALA A 158 -2.64 2.17 -7.35
N TYR A 159 -1.75 1.78 -8.27
CA TYR A 159 -0.32 1.67 -7.98
C TYR A 159 0.57 1.87 -9.20
N ILE A 160 1.86 2.09 -8.92
CA ILE A 160 2.93 2.13 -9.93
C ILE A 160 4.04 1.16 -9.49
N MET A 161 4.45 0.27 -10.40
CA MET A 161 5.63 -0.57 -10.22
C MET A 161 6.66 -0.31 -11.30
N PHE A 162 7.94 -0.34 -10.92
CA PHE A 162 9.03 0.07 -11.80
C PHE A 162 9.84 -1.12 -12.28
N THR A 163 9.91 -1.27 -13.59
CA THR A 163 10.73 -2.32 -14.24
C THR A 163 12.05 -1.76 -14.74
N SER A 164 13.00 -2.65 -15.00
CA SER A 164 14.26 -2.34 -15.68
C SER A 164 13.98 -1.77 -17.07
N GLY A 165 14.23 -0.49 -17.28
CA GLY A 165 14.17 0.09 -18.61
C GLY A 165 15.42 -0.24 -19.42
N SER A 166 15.24 -0.68 -20.66
CA SER A 166 16.33 -0.88 -21.63
C SER A 166 17.19 0.36 -21.87
N THR A 167 16.66 1.55 -21.56
CA THR A 167 17.33 2.86 -21.70
C THR A 167 18.08 3.30 -20.43
N GLY A 168 18.15 2.46 -19.39
CA GLY A 168 18.78 2.79 -18.11
C GLY A 168 17.92 3.69 -17.18
N PHE A 169 16.70 4.03 -17.60
CA PHE A 169 15.69 4.72 -16.81
C PHE A 169 14.53 3.77 -16.47
N PRO A 170 14.17 3.60 -15.19
CA PRO A 170 13.06 2.76 -14.80
C PRO A 170 11.73 3.17 -15.46
N LYS A 171 10.97 2.20 -15.95
CA LYS A 171 9.64 2.44 -16.56
C LYS A 171 8.56 2.09 -15.53
N GLY A 172 7.67 3.05 -15.24
CA GLY A 172 6.54 2.83 -14.34
C GLY A 172 5.37 2.20 -15.08
N ALA A 173 5.00 0.98 -14.68
CA ALA A 173 3.74 0.35 -15.06
C ALA A 173 2.65 0.86 -14.13
N VAL A 174 1.70 1.61 -14.68
CA VAL A 174 0.57 2.20 -13.94
C VAL A 174 -0.62 1.25 -14.03
N MET A 175 -1.13 0.83 -12.88
CA MET A 175 -2.24 -0.12 -12.79
C MET A 175 -3.43 0.54 -12.13
N THR A 176 -4.61 0.39 -12.73
CA THR A 176 -5.84 1.03 -12.27
C THR A 176 -6.64 0.14 -11.33
N HIS A 177 -7.59 0.72 -10.59
CA HIS A 177 -8.54 -0.05 -9.78
C HIS A 177 -9.31 -1.10 -10.62
N SER A 178 -9.71 -0.76 -11.85
CA SER A 178 -10.36 -1.70 -12.76
C SER A 178 -9.43 -2.84 -13.18
N ASN A 179 -8.14 -2.56 -13.46
CA ASN A 179 -7.20 -3.64 -13.80
C ASN A 179 -7.09 -4.66 -12.67
N LEU A 180 -6.98 -4.18 -11.43
CA LEU A 180 -6.91 -5.03 -10.24
C LEU A 180 -8.18 -5.84 -10.03
N ILE A 181 -9.34 -5.20 -10.08
CA ILE A 181 -10.63 -5.87 -9.88
C ILE A 181 -10.85 -6.95 -10.94
N SER A 182 -10.56 -6.66 -12.21
CA SER A 182 -10.67 -7.65 -13.28
C SER A 182 -9.72 -8.83 -13.08
N PHE A 183 -8.49 -8.59 -12.63
CA PHE A 183 -7.54 -9.65 -12.31
C PHE A 183 -8.03 -10.51 -11.13
N LEU A 184 -8.51 -9.90 -10.05
CA LEU A 184 -9.05 -10.59 -8.88
C LEU A 184 -10.27 -11.44 -9.23
N GLU A 185 -11.20 -10.90 -10.03
CA GLU A 185 -12.41 -11.63 -10.46
C GLU A 185 -12.07 -12.84 -11.33
N TRP A 186 -11.12 -12.67 -12.26
CA TRP A 186 -10.60 -13.78 -13.05
C TRP A 186 -9.93 -14.82 -12.16
N SER A 187 -9.03 -14.40 -11.27
CA SER A 187 -8.28 -15.27 -10.36
C SER A 187 -9.23 -16.10 -9.50
N ILE A 188 -10.17 -15.45 -8.80
CA ILE A 188 -11.18 -16.11 -7.94
C ILE A 188 -12.03 -17.10 -8.75
N GLY A 189 -12.41 -16.74 -9.99
CA GLY A 189 -13.20 -17.63 -10.85
C GLY A 189 -12.45 -18.89 -11.27
N VAL A 190 -11.13 -18.79 -11.49
CA VAL A 190 -10.28 -19.91 -11.90
C VAL A 190 -9.84 -20.77 -10.71
N THR A 191 -9.42 -20.14 -9.61
CA THR A 191 -8.84 -20.85 -8.45
C THR A 191 -9.90 -21.31 -7.45
N GLN A 192 -11.06 -20.63 -7.41
CA GLN A 192 -12.19 -20.94 -6.52
C GLN A 192 -11.76 -21.19 -5.08
N PRO A 193 -11.13 -20.19 -4.44
CA PRO A 193 -10.53 -20.40 -3.13
C PRO A 193 -11.59 -20.69 -2.07
N ARG A 194 -11.26 -21.60 -1.15
CA ARG A 194 -12.12 -21.95 -0.02
C ARG A 194 -11.89 -21.01 1.15
N ASP A 195 -12.89 -20.88 2.02
CA ASP A 195 -12.85 -19.97 3.19
C ASP A 195 -11.70 -20.21 4.17
N ASN A 196 -11.08 -21.39 4.16
CA ASN A 196 -9.96 -21.77 5.02
C ASN A 196 -8.62 -21.88 4.27
N GLU A 197 -8.56 -21.41 3.03
CA GLU A 197 -7.31 -21.41 2.26
C GLU A 197 -6.38 -20.30 2.71
N VAL A 198 -5.09 -20.64 2.73
CA VAL A 198 -4.01 -19.73 3.11
C VAL A 198 -3.07 -19.61 1.93
N PHE A 199 -2.90 -18.37 1.46
CA PHE A 199 -1.97 -18.05 0.40
C PHE A 199 -0.63 -17.66 1.02
N THR A 200 0.46 -18.17 0.44
CA THR A 200 1.80 -17.77 0.87
C THR A 200 2.21 -16.51 0.13
N ASN A 201 2.52 -15.45 0.88
CA ASN A 201 3.02 -14.23 0.29
C ASN A 201 4.54 -14.34 0.07
N VAL A 202 4.97 -14.81 -1.10
CA VAL A 202 6.36 -15.18 -1.41
C VAL A 202 7.12 -14.11 -2.18
N ASN A 203 6.44 -13.34 -3.03
CA ASN A 203 7.08 -12.39 -3.95
C ASN A 203 7.46 -11.10 -3.22
N PRO A 204 8.65 -10.51 -3.43
CA PRO A 204 8.98 -9.24 -2.78
C PRO A 204 7.94 -8.16 -3.09
N ILE A 205 7.63 -7.30 -2.11
CA ILE A 205 6.49 -6.37 -2.17
C ILE A 205 6.59 -5.35 -3.32
N TYR A 206 7.79 -5.16 -3.87
CA TYR A 206 8.08 -4.27 -5.01
C TYR A 206 8.03 -4.96 -6.38
N PHE A 207 7.60 -6.23 -6.45
CA PHE A 207 7.30 -6.96 -7.69
C PHE A 207 5.79 -7.11 -7.90
N ASP A 208 5.36 -7.19 -9.15
CA ASP A 208 3.94 -7.27 -9.56
C ASP A 208 3.22 -8.51 -9.06
N ASN A 209 3.89 -9.66 -9.04
CA ASN A 209 3.30 -10.87 -8.46
C ASN A 209 2.93 -10.73 -6.98
N SER A 210 3.52 -9.79 -6.24
CA SER A 210 3.11 -9.54 -4.85
C SER A 210 1.67 -9.03 -4.72
N VAL A 211 1.09 -8.49 -5.80
CA VAL A 211 -0.30 -8.06 -5.88
C VAL A 211 -1.26 -9.25 -5.99
N PHE A 212 -0.79 -10.39 -6.49
CA PHE A 212 -1.56 -11.63 -6.42
C PHE A 212 -1.46 -12.25 -5.02
N ASP A 213 -0.29 -12.13 -4.39
CA ASP A 213 -0.01 -12.68 -3.07
C ASP A 213 -0.72 -11.94 -1.91
N PHE A 214 -1.14 -10.68 -2.13
CA PHE A 214 -1.78 -9.80 -1.13
C PHE A 214 -3.15 -9.30 -1.62
#